data_AF-A0A6P6IH62-F1
#
_entry.id   AF-A0A6P6IH62-F1
#
_cell.length_a   1.000
_cell.length_b   1.000
_cell.length_c   1.000
_cell.angle_alpha   90.00
_cell.angle_beta   90.00
_cell.angle_gamma   90.00
#
_symmetry.space_group_name_H-M   'P 1'
#
loop_
_entity.id
_entity.type
_entity.pdbx_description
1 polymer ?
#
loop_
_entity_poly.entity_id
_entity_poly.type
_entity_poly.pdbx_seq_one_letter_code
_entity_poly.pdbx_strand_id
1 'polypeptide(L)'
;FHYVKNQARFFVQDASIASALKDVSYKICDEENQKISIFVIASNVPYSVRYKLKPKEMKQLKLTMHKRYDVSHEALDLQSLRFDPDLVGHDIDIILNRRNCMAATLQIIEENFPELLSLNLSNNKLYQLDGLSDIIQMVPTVKILNLSKNE
;
A
#
# COMPACT_ATOMS: atom_id res chain seq x y z
N PHE A 1 -13.72 4.33 0.77
CA PHE A 1 -14.94 5.15 0.86
C PHE A 1 -14.60 6.58 0.43
N HIS A 2 -15.45 7.25 -0.32
CA HIS A 2 -15.28 8.65 -0.71
C HIS A 2 -16.63 9.26 -1.09
N TYR A 3 -16.75 10.59 -1.05
CA TYR A 3 -17.94 11.30 -1.51
C TYR A 3 -17.78 11.78 -2.96
N VAL A 4 -18.82 11.63 -3.77
CA VAL A 4 -18.91 12.21 -5.12
C VAL A 4 -20.24 12.97 -5.20
N LYS A 5 -20.18 14.30 -5.24
CA LYS A 5 -21.36 15.17 -5.08
C LYS A 5 -22.10 14.77 -3.78
N ASN A 6 -23.41 14.54 -3.85
CA ASN A 6 -24.25 14.16 -2.71
C ASN A 6 -24.33 12.63 -2.52
N GLN A 7 -23.34 11.87 -2.98
CA GLN A 7 -23.34 10.40 -2.88
C GLN A 7 -22.12 9.91 -2.11
N ALA A 8 -22.36 9.11 -1.07
CA ALA A 8 -21.33 8.29 -0.44
C ALA A 8 -21.04 7.05 -1.30
N ARG A 9 -19.77 6.80 -1.62
CA ARG A 9 -19.34 5.69 -2.47
C ARG A 9 -18.27 4.85 -1.80
N PHE A 10 -18.39 3.53 -1.91
CA PHE A 10 -17.38 2.58 -1.50
C PHE A 10 -17.44 1.34 -2.38
N PHE A 11 -16.47 0.46 -2.20
CA PHE A 11 -16.33 -0.75 -2.98
C PHE A 11 -16.44 -1.96 -2.08
N VAL A 12 -17.00 -3.03 -2.60
CA VAL A 12 -17.11 -4.34 -1.95
C VAL A 12 -16.44 -5.38 -2.85
N GLN A 13 -15.91 -6.43 -2.23
CA GLN A 13 -15.08 -7.40 -2.95
C GLN A 13 -15.91 -8.43 -3.72
N ASP A 14 -17.05 -8.85 -3.15
CA ASP A 14 -17.82 -10.00 -3.66
C ASP A 14 -19.26 -9.64 -4.04
N ALA A 15 -19.79 -10.37 -5.03
CA ALA A 15 -21.17 -10.20 -5.51
C ALA A 15 -22.21 -10.54 -4.43
N SER A 16 -21.90 -11.46 -3.51
CA SER A 16 -22.76 -11.81 -2.38
C SER A 16 -22.94 -10.63 -1.43
N ILE A 17 -21.84 -9.95 -1.08
CA ILE A 17 -21.86 -8.73 -0.26
C ILE A 17 -22.63 -7.63 -0.97
N ALA A 18 -22.40 -7.48 -2.28
CA ALA A 18 -23.12 -6.51 -3.11
C ALA A 18 -24.63 -6.77 -3.13
N SER A 19 -25.06 -8.04 -3.26
CA SER A 19 -26.48 -8.42 -3.20
C SER A 19 -27.09 -8.12 -1.83
N ALA A 20 -26.41 -8.49 -0.74
CA ALA A 20 -26.89 -8.23 0.61
C ALA A 20 -27.08 -6.72 0.88
N LEU A 21 -26.19 -5.87 0.36
CA LEU A 21 -26.33 -4.42 0.45
C LEU A 21 -27.50 -3.89 -0.38
N LYS A 22 -27.74 -4.46 -1.56
CA LYS A 22 -28.90 -4.10 -2.38
C LYS A 22 -30.22 -4.48 -1.69
N ASP A 23 -30.25 -5.62 -1.00
CA ASP A 23 -31.45 -6.13 -0.31
C ASP A 23 -31.86 -5.28 0.90
N VAL A 24 -30.95 -4.48 1.46
CA VAL A 24 -31.25 -3.53 2.54
C VAL A 24 -31.58 -2.12 2.05
N SER A 25 -31.57 -1.89 0.73
CA SER A 25 -31.99 -0.60 0.15
C SER A 25 -33.42 -0.27 0.58
N TYR A 26 -33.64 0.99 0.99
CA TYR A 26 -34.92 1.48 1.50
C TYR A 26 -35.43 0.84 2.81
N LYS A 27 -34.62 0.02 3.50
CA LYS A 27 -34.93 -0.54 4.83
C LYS A 27 -34.30 0.24 5.98
N ILE A 28 -33.38 1.16 5.67
CA ILE A 28 -32.70 2.03 6.64
C ILE A 28 -33.26 3.44 6.48
N CYS A 29 -33.56 4.10 7.59
CA CYS A 29 -33.98 5.50 7.62
C CYS A 29 -32.93 6.36 8.33
N ASP A 30 -32.84 7.63 7.96
CA ASP A 30 -32.10 8.64 8.71
C ASP A 30 -32.90 9.18 9.91
N GLU A 31 -32.34 10.17 10.60
CA GLU A 31 -32.94 10.84 11.76
C GLU A 31 -34.26 11.55 11.44
N GLU A 32 -34.50 11.88 10.17
CA GLU A 32 -35.72 12.52 9.66
C GLU A 32 -36.73 11.49 9.09
N ASN A 33 -36.49 10.20 9.30
CA ASN A 33 -37.25 9.09 8.72
C ASN A 33 -37.20 8.99 7.19
N GLN A 34 -36.24 9.63 6.52
CA GLN A 34 -36.04 9.49 5.08
C GLN A 34 -35.31 8.17 4.78
N LYS A 35 -35.83 7.43 3.81
CA LYS A 35 -35.27 6.12 3.45
C LYS A 35 -33.98 6.27 2.65
N ILE A 36 -32.93 5.58 3.08
CA ILE A 36 -31.63 5.53 2.40
C ILE A 36 -31.71 4.56 1.22
N SER A 37 -31.32 5.03 0.03
CA SER A 37 -31.22 4.20 -1.17
C SER A 37 -29.79 3.70 -1.37
N ILE A 38 -29.65 2.43 -1.73
CA ILE A 38 -28.35 1.79 -1.99
C ILE A 38 -28.34 1.30 -3.43
N PHE A 39 -27.42 1.84 -4.22
CA PHE A 39 -27.21 1.43 -5.61
C PHE A 39 -25.95 0.61 -5.72
N VAL A 40 -26.04 -0.51 -6.44
CA VAL A 40 -24.93 -1.44 -6.65
C VAL A 40 -24.63 -1.53 -8.13
N ILE A 41 -23.38 -1.29 -8.50
CA ILE A 41 -22.90 -1.29 -9.89
C ILE A 41 -21.59 -2.09 -9.93
N ALA A 42 -21.49 -3.00 -10.89
CA ALA A 42 -20.23 -3.70 -11.14
C ALA A 42 -19.14 -2.68 -11.56
N SER A 43 -17.94 -2.83 -11.02
CA SER A 43 -16.84 -1.91 -11.32
C SER A 43 -15.53 -2.67 -11.49
N ASN A 44 -14.58 -2.03 -12.17
CA ASN A 44 -13.20 -2.47 -12.14
C ASN A 44 -12.63 -2.35 -10.73
N VAL A 45 -11.65 -3.20 -10.40
CA VAL A 45 -10.96 -3.15 -9.10
C VAL A 45 -10.48 -1.71 -8.83
N PRO A 46 -10.86 -1.11 -7.68
CA PRO A 46 -10.46 0.25 -7.33
C PRO A 46 -8.95 0.42 -7.39
N TYR A 47 -8.48 1.59 -7.81
CA TYR A 47 -7.04 1.86 -7.87
C TYR A 47 -6.32 1.57 -6.54
N SER A 48 -6.96 1.81 -5.40
CA SER A 48 -6.40 1.52 -4.07
C SER A 48 -6.13 0.04 -3.79
N VAL A 49 -6.83 -0.87 -4.47
CA VAL A 49 -6.67 -2.35 -4.36
C VAL A 49 -6.11 -2.99 -5.63
N ARG A 50 -6.02 -2.23 -6.73
CA ARG A 50 -5.53 -2.69 -8.04
C ARG A 50 -4.05 -3.04 -8.05
N TYR A 51 -3.27 -2.45 -7.14
CA TYR A 51 -1.81 -2.59 -7.12
C TYR A 51 -1.30 -3.67 -6.15
N LYS A 52 -1.95 -4.85 -6.08
CA LYS A 52 -1.21 -6.00 -5.53
C LYS A 52 -0.03 -6.26 -6.48
N LEU A 53 1.20 -6.23 -5.95
CA LEU A 53 2.37 -6.52 -6.78
C LEU A 53 2.24 -7.93 -7.35
N LYS A 54 2.41 -8.05 -8.66
CA LYS A 54 2.44 -9.34 -9.34
C LYS A 54 3.63 -10.16 -8.82
N PRO A 55 3.59 -11.50 -8.90
CA PRO A 55 4.71 -12.33 -8.46
C PRO A 55 6.07 -11.96 -9.08
N LYS A 56 6.08 -11.56 -10.36
CA LYS A 56 7.28 -11.06 -11.05
C LYS A 56 7.81 -9.77 -10.39
N GLU A 57 6.93 -8.83 -10.07
CA GLU A 57 7.27 -7.55 -9.45
C GLU A 57 7.81 -7.77 -8.03
N MET A 58 7.16 -8.65 -7.26
CA MET A 58 7.61 -9.02 -5.92
C MET A 58 9.02 -9.63 -5.95
N LYS A 59 9.26 -10.57 -6.89
CA LYS A 59 10.58 -11.19 -7.06
C LYS A 59 11.66 -10.16 -7.41
N GLN A 60 11.36 -9.25 -8.34
CA GLN A 60 12.33 -8.24 -8.75
C GLN A 60 12.60 -7.21 -7.64
N LEU A 61 11.57 -6.79 -6.91
CA LEU A 61 11.70 -5.92 -5.75
C LEU A 61 12.62 -6.56 -4.70
N LYS A 62 12.39 -7.85 -4.37
CA LYS A 62 13.25 -8.59 -3.45
C LYS A 62 14.72 -8.62 -3.90
N LEU A 63 14.98 -8.93 -5.16
CA LEU A 63 16.35 -8.93 -5.72
C LEU A 63 17.00 -7.54 -5.62
N THR A 64 16.25 -6.49 -5.93
CA THR A 64 16.70 -5.10 -5.87
C THR A 64 17.07 -4.72 -4.43
N MET A 65 16.24 -5.12 -3.46
CA MET A 65 16.50 -4.87 -2.03
C MET A 65 17.75 -5.61 -1.53
N HIS A 66 17.97 -6.86 -1.94
CA HIS A 66 19.21 -7.58 -1.61
C HIS A 66 20.47 -6.88 -2.14
N LYS A 67 20.41 -6.32 -3.36
CA LYS A 67 21.55 -5.56 -3.93
C LYS A 67 21.82 -4.25 -3.18
N ARG A 68 20.78 -3.65 -2.61
CA ARG A 68 20.82 -2.38 -1.86
C ARG A 68 21.04 -2.57 -0.36
N TYR A 69 21.21 -3.81 0.09
CA TYR A 69 21.45 -4.13 1.49
C TYR A 69 22.95 -4.17 1.77
N ASP A 70 23.38 -3.37 2.74
CA ASP A 70 24.72 -3.40 3.30
C ASP A 70 24.73 -4.30 4.54
N VAL A 71 25.37 -5.46 4.40
CA VAL A 71 25.50 -6.46 5.46
C VAL A 71 26.36 -5.95 6.62
N SER A 72 27.35 -5.09 6.38
CA SER A 72 28.28 -4.64 7.42
C SER A 72 27.62 -3.71 8.44
N HIS A 73 26.59 -2.98 8.03
CA HIS A 73 25.85 -2.04 8.88
C HIS A 73 24.40 -2.46 9.11
N GLU A 74 24.01 -3.65 8.63
CA GLU A 74 22.64 -4.14 8.62
C GLU A 74 21.68 -3.06 8.12
N ALA A 75 22.03 -2.44 6.99
CA ALA A 75 21.41 -1.22 6.48
C ALA A 75 20.80 -1.45 5.10
N LEU A 76 19.55 -1.05 4.91
CA LEU A 76 18.84 -1.17 3.64
C LEU A 76 18.59 0.22 3.04
N ASP A 77 19.18 0.46 1.86
CA ASP A 77 19.05 1.74 1.17
C ASP A 77 17.96 1.74 0.08
N LEU A 78 16.76 2.20 0.43
CA LEU A 78 15.65 2.37 -0.51
C LEU A 78 15.47 3.83 -0.95
N GLN A 79 16.53 4.63 -0.88
CA GLN A 79 16.49 5.98 -1.41
C GLN A 79 16.11 5.96 -2.89
N SER A 80 15.13 6.80 -3.25
CA SER A 80 14.71 7.00 -4.65
C SER A 80 14.39 5.69 -5.38
N LEU A 81 13.79 4.72 -4.67
CA LEU A 81 13.64 3.33 -5.13
C LEU A 81 12.97 3.23 -6.51
N ARG A 82 12.00 4.10 -6.78
CA ARG A 82 11.30 4.18 -8.07
C ARG A 82 12.23 4.27 -9.29
N PHE A 83 13.40 4.88 -9.11
CA PHE A 83 14.38 5.13 -10.17
C PHE A 83 15.53 4.11 -10.18
N ASP A 84 15.40 3.01 -9.43
CA ASP A 84 16.40 1.97 -9.46
C ASP A 84 16.56 1.38 -10.88
N PRO A 85 17.79 1.26 -11.41
CA PRO A 85 18.02 0.76 -12.75
C PRO A 85 17.48 -0.65 -13.00
N ASP A 86 17.50 -1.54 -12.00
CA ASP A 86 16.97 -2.89 -12.15
C ASP A 86 15.43 -2.88 -12.23
N LEU A 87 14.75 -2.01 -11.49
CA LEU A 87 13.29 -1.86 -11.56
C LEU A 87 12.87 -1.20 -12.87
N VAL A 88 13.52 -0.10 -13.24
CA VAL A 88 13.27 0.62 -14.51
C VAL A 88 13.54 -0.28 -15.72
N GLY A 89 14.65 -1.03 -15.70
CA GLY A 89 15.01 -1.95 -16.79
C GLY A 89 14.02 -3.10 -16.99
N HIS A 90 13.21 -3.42 -15.98
CA HIS A 90 12.16 -4.44 -16.06
C HIS A 90 10.75 -3.87 -16.30
N ASP A 91 10.63 -2.55 -16.51
CA ASP A 91 9.36 -1.81 -16.60
C ASP A 91 8.48 -1.99 -15.35
N ILE A 92 9.11 -1.91 -14.17
CA ILE A 92 8.45 -2.08 -12.87
C ILE A 92 8.47 -0.75 -12.11
N ASP A 93 7.28 -0.23 -11.81
CA ASP A 93 7.11 1.03 -11.10
C ASP A 93 6.74 0.79 -9.62
N ILE A 94 7.74 0.87 -8.73
CA ILE A 94 7.55 0.76 -7.27
C ILE A 94 7.44 2.17 -6.67
N ILE A 95 6.22 2.55 -6.30
CA ILE A 95 5.91 3.86 -5.70
C ILE A 95 5.61 3.65 -4.22
N LEU A 96 6.61 3.85 -3.36
CA LEU A 96 6.50 3.60 -1.91
C LEU A 96 5.42 4.41 -1.21
N ASN A 97 5.05 5.56 -1.76
CA ASN A 97 3.93 6.34 -1.26
C ASN A 97 2.55 5.63 -1.42
N ARG A 98 2.46 4.58 -2.24
CA ARG A 98 1.25 3.73 -2.31
C ARG A 98 1.31 2.65 -1.24
N ARG A 99 0.25 2.54 -0.43
CA ARG A 99 0.17 1.60 0.71
C ARG A 99 0.53 0.15 0.35
N ASN A 100 0.07 -0.35 -0.79
CA ASN A 100 0.38 -1.69 -1.28
C ASN A 100 1.88 -1.91 -1.58
N CYS A 101 2.57 -0.89 -2.09
CA CYS A 101 4.00 -0.96 -2.39
C CYS A 101 4.79 -0.92 -1.08
N MET A 102 4.42 -0.03 -0.16
CA MET A 102 5.03 0.01 1.18
C MET A 102 4.83 -1.31 1.93
N ALA A 103 3.60 -1.85 1.95
CA ALA A 103 3.31 -3.12 2.60
C ALA A 103 4.14 -4.27 2.01
N ALA A 104 4.26 -4.36 0.68
CA ALA A 104 5.10 -5.37 0.05
C ALA A 104 6.59 -5.19 0.39
N THR A 105 7.08 -3.95 0.46
CA THR A 105 8.43 -3.65 0.90
C THR A 105 8.67 -4.08 2.34
N LEU A 106 7.77 -3.74 3.28
CA LEU A 106 7.88 -4.16 4.68
C LEU A 106 7.81 -5.68 4.84
N GLN A 107 6.95 -6.36 4.07
CA GLN A 107 6.86 -7.82 4.06
C GLN A 107 8.20 -8.45 3.62
N ILE A 108 8.82 -7.95 2.56
CA ILE A 108 10.13 -8.46 2.13
C ILE A 108 11.17 -8.22 3.24
N ILE A 109 11.10 -7.09 3.94
CA ILE A 109 12.02 -6.79 5.04
C ILE A 109 11.87 -7.78 6.18
N GLU A 110 10.65 -7.96 6.68
CA GLU A 110 10.34 -8.92 7.75
C GLU A 110 10.84 -10.34 7.41
N GLU A 111 10.61 -10.79 6.17
CA GLU A 111 10.96 -12.15 5.75
C GLU A 111 12.46 -12.37 5.47
N ASN A 112 13.22 -11.33 5.10
CA ASN A 112 14.56 -11.50 4.51
C ASN A 112 15.68 -10.70 5.17
N PHE A 113 15.34 -9.67 5.96
CA PHE A 113 16.29 -8.83 6.67
C PHE A 113 15.88 -8.71 8.15
N PRO A 114 15.76 -9.83 8.90
CA PRO A 114 15.25 -9.82 10.28
C PRO A 114 16.11 -8.97 11.23
N GLU A 115 17.41 -8.90 10.98
CA GLU A 115 18.37 -8.12 11.79
C GLU A 115 18.55 -6.67 11.28
N LEU A 116 17.65 -6.15 10.44
CA LEU A 116 17.78 -4.79 9.88
C LEU A 116 17.85 -3.72 10.98
N LEU A 117 18.93 -2.95 11.03
CA LEU A 117 19.11 -1.85 11.99
C LEU A 117 18.87 -0.47 11.38
N SER A 118 19.12 -0.30 10.08
CA SER A 118 19.02 1.01 9.42
C SER A 118 18.20 0.93 8.14
N LEU A 119 17.20 1.80 8.01
CA LEU A 119 16.32 1.88 6.86
C LEU A 119 16.32 3.29 6.27
N ASN A 120 16.70 3.41 5.00
CA ASN A 120 16.65 4.68 4.27
C ASN A 120 15.47 4.71 3.30
N LEU A 121 14.50 5.59 3.54
CA LEU A 121 13.34 5.85 2.67
C LEU A 121 13.37 7.27 2.09
N SER A 122 14.53 7.91 2.06
CA SER A 122 14.65 9.29 1.58
C SER A 122 14.31 9.45 0.10
N ASN A 123 13.81 10.62 -0.27
CA ASN A 123 13.51 10.99 -1.66
C ASN A 123 12.55 10.01 -2.39
N ASN A 124 11.51 9.55 -1.70
CA ASN A 124 10.48 8.66 -2.26
C ASN A 124 9.12 9.36 -2.45
N LYS A 125 9.04 10.67 -2.21
CA LYS A 125 7.81 11.49 -2.29
C LYS A 125 6.69 10.92 -1.42
N LEU A 126 7.04 10.49 -0.20
CA LEU A 126 6.06 10.10 0.80
C LEU A 126 5.37 11.37 1.32
N TYR A 127 4.08 11.55 1.05
CA TYR A 127 3.31 12.68 1.60
C TYR A 127 2.54 12.31 2.88
N GLN A 128 2.43 11.01 3.17
CA GLN A 128 1.80 10.42 4.35
C GLN A 128 2.61 9.21 4.82
N LEU A 129 2.52 8.92 6.12
CA LEU A 129 3.23 7.83 6.77
C LEU A 129 2.29 6.71 7.25
N ASP A 130 1.01 6.78 6.90
CA ASP A 130 0.01 5.76 7.25
C ASP A 130 0.37 4.38 6.67
N GLY A 131 0.98 4.32 5.49
CA GLY A 131 1.50 3.08 4.91
C GLY A 131 2.70 2.48 5.65
N LEU A 132 3.34 3.25 6.52
CA LEU A 132 4.49 2.86 7.36
C LEU A 132 4.08 2.45 8.78
N SER A 133 2.78 2.49 9.12
CA SER A 133 2.29 2.20 10.49
C SER A 133 2.74 0.86 11.03
N ASP A 134 2.87 -0.12 10.14
CA ASP A 134 3.12 -1.52 10.50
C ASP A 134 4.62 -1.79 10.73
N ILE A 135 5.50 -0.81 10.50
CA ILE A 135 6.95 -0.97 10.65
C ILE A 135 7.36 -1.40 12.06
N ILE A 136 6.66 -0.91 13.09
CA ILE A 136 6.96 -1.24 14.50
C ILE A 136 6.73 -2.74 14.77
N GLN A 137 5.74 -3.34 14.12
CA GLN A 137 5.42 -4.75 14.28
C GLN A 137 6.25 -5.64 13.35
N MET A 138 6.37 -5.24 12.07
CA MET A 138 7.00 -6.06 11.04
C MET A 138 8.53 -5.98 11.07
N VAL A 139 9.09 -4.84 11.48
CA VAL A 139 10.54 -4.61 11.48
C VAL A 139 10.99 -3.93 12.78
N PRO A 140 10.78 -4.58 13.94
CA PRO A 140 11.04 -3.99 15.26
C PRO A 140 12.52 -3.71 15.52
N THR A 141 13.43 -4.25 14.70
CA THR A 141 14.88 -4.15 14.83
C THR A 141 15.45 -2.80 14.35
N VAL A 142 14.70 -2.05 13.55
CA VAL A 142 15.16 -0.76 12.97
C VAL A 142 15.38 0.27 14.08
N LYS A 143 16.61 0.80 14.14
CA LYS A 143 17.03 1.86 15.08
C LYS A 143 17.30 3.18 14.38
N ILE A 144 17.61 3.14 13.08
CA ILE A 144 17.91 4.31 12.25
C ILE A 144 16.91 4.35 11.10
N LEU A 145 16.13 5.43 11.03
CA LEU A 145 15.14 5.63 9.97
C LEU A 145 15.38 6.99 9.29
N ASN A 146 15.71 6.99 8.01
CA ASN A 146 15.89 8.21 7.23
C ASN A 146 14.68 8.48 6.32
N LEU A 147 13.92 9.53 6.64
CA LEU A 147 12.76 10.00 5.86
C LEU A 147 13.03 11.33 5.12
N SER A 148 14.29 11.77 5.04
CA SER A 148 14.61 13.08 4.46
C SER A 148 14.19 13.21 2.98
N LYS A 149 13.95 14.45 2.53
CA LYS A 149 13.58 14.77 1.13
C LYS A 149 12.27 14.09 0.66
N ASN A 150 11.37 13.77 1.59
CA ASN A 150 9.97 13.45 1.30
C ASN A 150 9.11 14.72 1.40
N GLU A 151 7.79 14.61 1.18
CA GLU A 151 6.86 15.76 1.08
C GLU A 151 6.24 16.13 2.42
#